data_AF-A0A1Q3AZC9-F1
#
_entry.id   AF-A0A1Q3AZC9-F1
#
_cell.length_a   1.000
_cell.length_b   1.000
_cell.length_c   1.000
_cell.angle_alpha   90.00
_cell.angle_beta   90.00
_cell.angle_gamma   90.00
#
_symmetry.space_group_name_H-M   'P 1'
#
loop_
_entity.id
_entity.type
_entity.pdbx_description
1 polymer ?
#
loop_
_entity_poly.entity_id
_entity_poly.type
_entity_poly.pdbx_seq_one_letter_code
_entity_poly.pdbx_strand_id
1 'polypeptide(L)'
;VVQGKDETLRDYLIRFNKESLTVKDLEPSFALAALNNGLRSNSKFTFSLLKKPAKDMAELLKRAERYVNAEEEMLARKQKAPWTGQQEENRERSRNAPERREKRKERSDLSKGDLKHKLSRREGTSRGGAPIPSYNTFAPLLDTRTKILAMEQDKVPFQWPEKMRAPAENRSVEKYCRYHRDHGHDTEECR
;
A
#
# COMPACT_ATOMS: atom_id res chain seq x y z
N VAL A 1 -6.10 13.07 29.67
CA VAL A 1 -7.03 12.12 28.99
C VAL A 1 -6.31 11.53 27.79
N VAL A 2 -6.24 10.20 27.68
CA VAL A 2 -5.62 9.52 26.53
C VAL A 2 -6.65 8.62 25.83
N GLN A 3 -6.45 8.41 24.52
CA GLN A 3 -7.26 7.53 23.70
C GLN A 3 -6.90 6.07 23.97
N GLY A 4 -7.91 5.27 24.31
CA GLY A 4 -7.74 3.84 24.58
C GLY A 4 -7.34 3.03 23.36
N LYS A 5 -6.83 1.81 23.58
CA LYS A 5 -6.42 0.90 22.49
C LYS A 5 -7.56 0.53 21.56
N ASP A 6 -8.74 0.30 22.10
CA ASP A 6 -9.95 -0.12 21.35
C ASP A 6 -11.00 1.00 21.25
N GLU A 7 -10.63 2.20 21.68
CA GLU A 7 -11.52 3.34 21.66
C GLU A 7 -11.57 3.99 20.28
N THR A 8 -12.77 4.35 19.85
CA THR A 8 -12.98 5.09 18.60
C THR A 8 -12.48 6.53 18.73
N LEU A 9 -12.21 7.20 17.60
CA LEU A 9 -11.87 8.62 17.63
C LEU A 9 -13.02 9.45 18.21
N ARG A 10 -14.27 9.07 17.92
CA ARG A 10 -15.47 9.76 18.40
C ARG A 10 -15.58 9.72 19.92
N ASP A 11 -15.45 8.54 20.52
CA ASP A 11 -15.59 8.37 21.97
C ASP A 11 -14.51 9.14 22.74
N TYR A 12 -13.28 9.10 22.21
CA TYR A 12 -12.17 9.87 22.76
C TYR A 12 -12.46 11.37 22.77
N LEU A 13 -12.95 11.93 21.65
CA LEU A 13 -13.27 13.36 21.55
C LEU A 13 -14.39 13.77 22.51
N ILE A 14 -15.41 12.92 22.68
CA ILE A 14 -16.51 13.16 23.63
C ILE A 14 -15.96 13.22 25.06
N ARG A 15 -15.13 12.24 25.45
CA ARG A 15 -14.51 12.23 26.78
C ARG A 15 -13.57 13.40 26.98
N PHE A 16 -12.71 13.69 26.00
CA PHE A 16 -11.80 14.83 26.05
C PHE A 16 -12.57 16.13 26.25
N ASN A 17 -13.66 16.33 25.51
CA ASN A 17 -14.49 17.53 25.64
C ASN A 17 -15.12 17.62 27.04
N LYS A 18 -15.69 16.52 27.54
CA LYS A 18 -16.27 16.47 28.91
C LYS A 18 -15.24 16.85 29.97
N GLU A 19 -14.03 16.32 29.88
CA GLU A 19 -12.93 16.62 30.81
C GLU A 19 -12.42 18.05 30.64
N SER A 20 -12.37 18.57 29.41
CA SER A 20 -11.95 19.95 29.13
C SER A 20 -12.83 21.00 29.81
N LEU A 21 -14.13 20.71 29.95
CA LEU A 21 -15.10 21.59 30.63
C LEU A 21 -14.90 21.63 32.16
N THR A 22 -14.16 20.68 32.73
CA THR A 22 -13.85 20.67 34.18
C THR A 22 -12.67 21.57 34.53
N VAL A 23 -11.84 21.91 33.53
CA VAL A 23 -10.64 22.74 33.72
C VAL A 23 -11.03 24.22 33.58
N LYS A 24 -10.87 24.98 34.66
CA LYS A 24 -11.08 26.43 34.64
C LYS A 24 -9.99 27.11 33.80
N ASP A 25 -10.38 28.10 33.02
CA ASP A 25 -9.49 28.94 32.20
C ASP A 25 -8.58 28.13 31.26
N LEU A 26 -9.12 27.07 30.68
CA LEU A 26 -8.40 26.21 29.73
C LEU A 26 -8.03 26.99 28.47
N GLU A 27 -6.73 27.23 28.30
CA GLU A 27 -6.23 27.94 27.12
C GLU A 27 -6.35 27.05 25.86
N PRO A 28 -6.87 27.57 24.74
CA PRO A 28 -7.09 26.79 23.51
C PRO A 28 -5.86 26.08 22.94
N SER A 29 -4.68 26.69 22.97
CA SER A 29 -3.45 26.05 22.50
C SER A 29 -3.02 24.90 23.40
N PHE A 30 -3.19 25.03 24.72
CA PHE A 30 -2.98 23.94 25.67
C PHE A 30 -3.98 22.80 25.45
N ALA A 31 -5.27 23.11 25.24
CA ALA A 31 -6.27 22.11 24.90
C ALA A 31 -5.91 21.35 23.60
N LEU A 32 -5.45 22.07 22.58
CA LEU A 32 -5.02 21.48 21.31
C LEU A 32 -3.81 20.56 21.49
N ALA A 33 -2.81 20.99 22.25
CA ALA A 33 -1.64 20.17 22.56
C ALA A 33 -2.02 18.93 23.38
N ALA A 34 -2.86 19.09 24.41
CA ALA A 34 -3.33 17.98 25.25
C ALA A 34 -4.14 16.95 24.43
N LEU A 35 -4.98 17.41 23.50
CA LEU A 35 -5.72 16.54 22.58
C LEU A 35 -4.75 15.79 21.67
N ASN A 36 -3.84 16.49 20.98
CA ASN A 36 -2.88 15.85 20.08
C ASN A 36 -2.01 14.78 20.78
N ASN A 37 -1.52 15.09 21.98
CA ASN A 37 -0.73 14.15 22.78
C ASN A 37 -1.56 12.97 23.32
N GLY A 38 -2.87 13.17 23.50
CA GLY A 38 -3.77 12.11 23.96
C GLY A 38 -4.21 11.14 22.86
N LEU A 39 -3.96 11.43 21.59
CA LEU A 39 -4.34 10.55 20.47
C LEU A 39 -3.49 9.27 20.40
N ARG A 40 -4.09 8.18 19.92
CA ARG A 40 -3.38 6.91 19.70
C ARG A 40 -2.36 7.06 18.57
N SER A 41 -1.08 6.78 18.83
CA SER A 41 0.04 7.01 17.89
C SER A 41 -0.14 6.36 16.52
N ASN A 42 -0.73 5.16 16.48
CA ASN A 42 -0.84 4.34 15.26
C ASN A 42 -2.18 4.53 14.52
N SER A 43 -2.92 5.61 14.77
CA SER A 43 -4.19 5.86 14.07
C SER A 43 -3.99 6.63 12.76
N LYS A 44 -4.86 6.39 11.77
CA LYS A 44 -4.86 7.13 10.49
C LYS A 44 -4.97 8.65 10.71
N PHE A 45 -5.76 9.06 11.71
CA PHE A 45 -5.93 10.46 12.07
C PHE A 45 -4.64 11.07 12.62
N THR A 46 -3.92 10.36 13.50
CA THR A 46 -2.65 10.82 14.08
C THR A 46 -1.58 10.98 13.00
N PHE A 47 -1.48 10.02 12.07
CA PHE A 47 -0.62 10.17 10.89
C PHE A 47 -1.00 11.36 10.02
N SER A 48 -2.30 11.66 9.87
CA SER A 48 -2.77 12.83 9.14
C SER A 48 -2.32 14.15 9.78
N LEU A 49 -2.29 14.21 11.11
CA LEU A 49 -1.83 15.38 11.86
C LEU A 49 -0.31 15.54 11.79
N LEU A 50 0.44 14.43 11.82
CA LEU A 50 1.89 14.46 11.63
C LEU A 50 2.28 14.98 10.24
N LYS A 51 1.56 14.55 9.19
CA LYS A 51 1.81 15.03 7.81
C LYS A 51 1.44 16.50 7.62
N LYS A 52 0.35 16.94 8.24
CA LYS A 52 -0.12 18.32 8.18
C LYS A 52 -0.64 18.72 9.55
N PRO A 53 0.14 19.46 10.37
CA PRO A 53 -0.34 19.94 11.66
C PRO A 53 -1.63 20.76 11.51
N ALA A 54 -2.52 20.67 12.50
CA ALA A 54 -3.69 21.55 12.58
C ALA A 54 -3.25 22.89 13.18
N LYS A 55 -3.73 24.00 12.61
CA LYS A 55 -3.38 25.35 13.06
C LYS A 55 -4.14 25.78 14.32
N ASP A 56 -5.37 25.33 14.44
CA ASP A 56 -6.28 25.67 15.53
C ASP A 56 -7.23 24.50 15.84
N MET A 57 -8.01 24.66 16.90
CA MET A 57 -8.96 23.63 17.35
C MET A 57 -10.05 23.37 16.31
N ALA A 58 -10.50 24.40 15.58
CA ALA A 58 -11.56 24.26 14.59
C ALA A 58 -11.10 23.40 13.39
N GLU A 59 -9.89 23.62 12.88
CA GLU A 59 -9.31 22.80 11.82
C GLU A 59 -9.13 21.35 12.28
N LEU A 60 -8.68 21.15 13.52
CA LEU A 60 -8.50 19.82 14.10
C LEU A 60 -9.83 19.06 14.18
N LEU A 61 -10.86 19.68 14.76
CA LEU A 61 -12.18 19.06 14.93
C LEU A 61 -12.85 18.79 13.59
N LYS A 62 -12.82 19.75 12.66
CA LYS A 62 -13.34 19.56 11.29
C LYS A 62 -12.63 18.41 10.56
N ARG A 63 -11.34 18.22 10.83
CA ARG A 63 -10.59 17.09 10.28
C ARG A 63 -10.98 15.79 10.96
N ALA A 64 -11.09 15.79 12.28
CA ALA A 64 -11.47 14.61 13.05
C ALA A 64 -12.85 14.08 12.64
N GLU A 65 -13.82 14.96 12.42
CA GLU A 65 -15.16 14.62 11.93
C GLU A 65 -15.11 13.80 10.63
N ARG A 66 -14.27 14.20 9.67
CA ARG A 66 -14.10 13.43 8.41
C ARG A 66 -13.60 12.01 8.66
N TYR A 67 -12.70 11.82 9.63
CA TYR A 67 -12.18 10.51 9.98
C TYR A 67 -13.21 9.68 10.74
N VAL A 68 -13.96 10.29 11.67
CA VAL A 68 -15.08 9.62 12.36
C VAL A 68 -16.11 9.14 11.36
N ASN A 69 -16.56 10.00 10.45
CA ASN A 69 -17.54 9.63 9.43
C ASN A 69 -17.03 8.50 8.52
N ALA A 70 -15.75 8.55 8.12
CA ALA A 70 -15.14 7.49 7.32
C ALA A 70 -15.01 6.17 8.09
N GLU A 71 -14.68 6.20 9.38
CA GLU A 71 -14.63 5.00 10.24
C GLU A 71 -16.03 4.39 10.41
N GLU A 72 -17.04 5.21 10.69
CA GLU A 72 -18.44 4.80 10.82
C GLU A 72 -18.98 4.21 9.51
N GLU A 73 -18.70 4.83 8.35
CA GLU A 73 -19.09 4.31 7.04
C GLU A 73 -18.44 2.96 6.75
N MET A 74 -17.15 2.81 7.04
CA MET A 74 -16.42 1.54 6.85
C MET A 74 -16.96 0.43 7.76
N LEU A 75 -17.33 0.75 9.00
CA LEU A 75 -17.98 -0.18 9.91
C LEU A 75 -19.38 -0.56 9.40
N ALA A 76 -20.17 0.40 8.94
CA ALA A 76 -21.49 0.14 8.36
C ALA A 76 -21.41 -0.76 7.13
N ARG A 77 -20.42 -0.57 6.25
CA ARG A 77 -20.16 -1.46 5.10
C ARG A 77 -19.83 -2.89 5.55
N LYS A 78 -19.04 -3.07 6.60
CA LYS A 78 -18.72 -4.40 7.16
C LYS A 78 -19.95 -5.07 7.79
N GLN A 79 -20.78 -4.31 8.49
CA GLN A 79 -22.01 -4.81 9.10
C GLN A 79 -23.11 -5.13 8.07
N LYS A 80 -23.07 -4.48 6.90
CA LYS A 80 -23.94 -4.77 5.74
C LYS A 80 -23.39 -5.86 4.82
N ALA A 81 -22.20 -6.38 5.09
CA ALA A 81 -21.60 -7.49 4.36
C ALA A 81 -21.84 -8.90 4.98
N PRO A 82 -23.01 -9.27 5.52
CA PRO A 82 -23.42 -10.67 5.58
C PRO A 82 -24.08 -11.03 4.24
N TRP A 83 -23.40 -11.86 3.45
CA TRP A 83 -23.90 -12.50 2.22
C TRP A 83 -24.24 -11.60 1.01
N THR A 84 -23.24 -11.30 0.18
CA THR A 84 -23.42 -11.39 -1.28
C THR A 84 -22.26 -12.17 -1.86
N GLY A 85 -22.54 -13.44 -2.18
CA GLY A 85 -21.66 -14.25 -2.99
C GLY A 85 -21.49 -13.65 -4.39
N GLN A 86 -20.32 -13.93 -4.97
CA GLN A 86 -20.07 -14.11 -6.39
C GLN A 86 -21.19 -13.68 -7.37
N GLN A 87 -21.00 -12.56 -8.06
CA GLN A 87 -21.22 -12.34 -9.50
C GLN A 87 -21.52 -10.86 -9.75
N GLU A 88 -20.48 -10.09 -10.05
CA GLU A 88 -20.64 -8.93 -10.94
C GLU A 88 -19.97 -9.28 -12.28
N GLU A 89 -20.60 -10.21 -13.01
CA GLU A 89 -20.53 -10.24 -14.46
C GLU A 89 -21.95 -10.08 -14.98
N ASN A 90 -22.43 -8.85 -15.08
CA ASN A 90 -23.34 -8.49 -16.16
C ASN A 90 -23.38 -6.95 -16.33
N ARG A 91 -22.39 -6.43 -17.06
CA ARG A 91 -22.53 -5.10 -17.68
C ARG A 91 -23.53 -5.23 -18.80
N GLU A 92 -24.77 -4.93 -18.49
CA GLU A 92 -25.79 -4.65 -19.49
C GLU A 92 -25.35 -3.45 -20.34
N ARG A 93 -25.47 -3.61 -21.67
CA ARG A 93 -25.55 -2.58 -22.73
C ARG A 93 -24.43 -2.59 -23.76
N SER A 94 -24.50 -3.53 -24.70
CA SER A 94 -24.36 -3.19 -26.11
C SER A 94 -25.37 -3.96 -26.95
N ARG A 95 -25.96 -3.25 -27.91
CA ARG A 95 -27.19 -3.56 -28.63
C ARG A 95 -26.91 -4.37 -29.91
N ASN A 96 -27.84 -5.28 -30.22
CA ASN A 96 -28.28 -5.76 -31.56
C ASN A 96 -27.50 -6.88 -32.31
N ALA A 97 -28.03 -8.12 -32.18
CA ALA A 97 -28.47 -9.08 -33.23
C ALA A 97 -27.45 -9.72 -34.25
N PRO A 98 -27.81 -10.81 -34.98
CA PRO A 98 -27.30 -12.17 -34.75
C PRO A 98 -26.71 -12.88 -36.00
N GLU A 99 -26.49 -14.20 -35.89
CA GLU A 99 -26.26 -15.24 -36.93
C GLU A 99 -24.82 -15.69 -37.30
N ARG A 100 -24.56 -16.96 -36.94
CA ARG A 100 -24.13 -18.10 -37.78
C ARG A 100 -22.66 -18.41 -38.10
N ARG A 101 -22.39 -19.70 -37.82
CA ARG A 101 -21.66 -20.72 -38.61
C ARG A 101 -20.13 -20.72 -38.50
N GLU A 102 -19.60 -21.73 -37.81
CA GLU A 102 -19.11 -23.03 -38.35
C GLU A 102 -17.68 -22.97 -38.87
N LYS A 103 -16.76 -23.64 -38.15
CA LYS A 103 -15.80 -24.67 -38.64
C LYS A 103 -14.67 -24.80 -37.61
N ARG A 104 -14.61 -25.91 -36.85
CA ARG A 104 -13.96 -27.19 -37.17
C ARG A 104 -12.43 -27.12 -37.26
N LYS A 105 -11.78 -27.98 -36.45
CA LYS A 105 -10.69 -28.94 -36.77
C LYS A 105 -9.45 -28.74 -35.87
N GLU A 106 -9.30 -29.54 -34.79
CA GLU A 106 -8.62 -30.87 -34.71
C GLU A 106 -7.09 -30.72 -34.61
N ARG A 107 -6.47 -30.87 -33.42
CA ARG A 107 -5.94 -32.09 -32.78
C ARG A 107 -4.66 -32.63 -33.42
N SER A 108 -3.58 -32.71 -32.63
CA SER A 108 -2.51 -33.74 -32.58
C SER A 108 -1.22 -33.11 -32.03
N ASP A 109 -0.23 -33.80 -31.48
CA ASP A 109 -0.10 -34.97 -30.60
C ASP A 109 1.41 -34.95 -30.17
N LEU A 110 1.77 -35.79 -29.22
CA LEU A 110 2.92 -35.85 -28.32
C LEU A 110 4.36 -35.93 -28.91
N SER A 111 5.36 -35.55 -28.09
CA SER A 111 6.56 -36.37 -27.70
C SER A 111 7.55 -35.50 -26.89
N LYS A 112 7.83 -35.69 -25.58
CA LYS A 112 8.58 -36.72 -24.81
C LYS A 112 10.12 -36.66 -24.92
N GLY A 113 10.79 -36.43 -23.76
CA GLY A 113 12.24 -36.52 -23.53
C GLY A 113 12.68 -35.62 -22.35
N ASP A 114 12.55 -36.04 -21.09
CA ASP A 114 13.61 -36.66 -20.24
C ASP A 114 14.93 -35.87 -20.17
N LEU A 115 15.66 -35.71 -19.07
CA LEU A 115 15.49 -35.89 -17.62
C LEU A 115 16.87 -35.47 -17.05
N LYS A 116 16.99 -34.42 -16.21
CA LYS A 116 18.18 -34.31 -15.35
C LYS A 116 17.95 -33.53 -14.04
N HIS A 117 17.74 -34.34 -12.99
CA HIS A 117 18.23 -34.20 -11.61
C HIS A 117 17.66 -33.14 -10.66
N LYS A 118 16.73 -33.63 -9.83
CA LYS A 118 16.53 -33.28 -8.42
C LYS A 118 17.79 -33.56 -7.59
N LEU A 119 18.21 -32.63 -6.74
CA LEU A 119 18.73 -32.78 -5.35
C LEU A 119 18.68 -31.33 -4.76
N SER A 120 18.13 -30.98 -3.60
CA SER A 120 17.68 -31.73 -2.43
C SER A 120 16.74 -30.85 -1.56
N ARG A 121 15.80 -31.53 -0.88
CA ARG A 121 15.38 -31.30 0.52
C ARG A 121 14.72 -29.95 0.89
N ARG A 122 13.39 -29.96 0.99
CA ARG A 122 12.67 -30.02 2.28
C ARG A 122 11.17 -30.24 2.03
N GLU A 123 10.72 -31.49 2.17
CA GLU A 123 9.31 -31.79 2.39
C GLU A 123 8.88 -31.31 3.78
N GLY A 124 7.70 -30.71 3.82
CA GLY A 124 7.05 -30.25 5.03
C GLY A 124 5.64 -29.76 4.71
N THR A 125 4.71 -30.72 4.69
CA THR A 125 3.25 -30.55 4.82
C THR A 125 2.45 -30.20 3.57
N SER A 126 1.78 -31.23 3.05
CA SER A 126 0.53 -31.12 2.30
C SER A 126 -0.52 -30.35 3.11
N ARG A 127 -0.82 -29.12 2.71
CA ARG A 127 -2.14 -28.53 2.91
C ARG A 127 -2.55 -27.87 1.60
N GLY A 128 -3.69 -28.30 1.07
CA GLY A 128 -4.28 -27.78 -0.15
C GLY A 128 -4.34 -26.25 -0.09
N GLY A 129 -3.57 -25.62 -0.96
CA GLY A 129 -3.63 -24.19 -1.22
C GLY A 129 -3.65 -24.03 -2.74
N ALA A 130 -4.54 -23.17 -3.22
CA ALA A 130 -4.54 -22.76 -4.62
C ALA A 130 -3.13 -22.26 -5.02
N PRO A 131 -2.70 -22.41 -6.29
CA PRO A 131 -1.42 -21.88 -6.74
C PRO A 131 -1.35 -20.40 -6.38
N ILE A 132 -0.36 -20.02 -5.56
CA ILE A 132 -0.09 -18.62 -5.25
C ILE A 132 0.19 -17.93 -6.59
N PRO A 133 -0.60 -16.93 -7.00
CA PRO A 133 -0.34 -16.22 -8.24
C PRO A 133 1.03 -15.55 -8.14
N SER A 134 1.96 -15.98 -8.98
CA SER A 134 3.27 -15.35 -9.14
C SER A 134 3.06 -13.95 -9.74
N TYR A 135 3.17 -12.91 -8.94
CA TYR A 135 3.00 -11.51 -9.35
C TYR A 135 4.25 -10.97 -10.07
N ASN A 136 4.67 -11.59 -11.17
CA ASN A 136 5.83 -11.07 -11.93
C ASN A 136 5.46 -9.92 -12.89
N THR A 137 4.20 -9.50 -12.89
CA THR A 137 3.70 -8.44 -13.78
C THR A 137 3.46 -7.17 -12.98
N PHE A 138 4.49 -6.32 -12.90
CA PHE A 138 4.37 -4.98 -12.33
C PHE A 138 3.88 -3.99 -13.39
N ALA A 139 3.19 -2.94 -12.95
CA ALA A 139 2.88 -1.81 -13.81
C ALA A 139 4.20 -1.19 -14.33
N PRO A 140 4.26 -0.75 -15.60
CA PRO A 140 5.44 -0.10 -16.13
C PRO A 140 5.72 1.19 -15.34
N LEU A 141 7.01 1.55 -15.26
CA LEU A 141 7.40 2.82 -14.65
C LEU A 141 6.81 3.98 -15.48
N LEU A 142 6.18 4.94 -14.79
CA LEU A 142 5.61 6.13 -15.43
C LEU A 142 6.66 7.19 -15.77
N ASP A 143 7.85 7.07 -15.18
CA ASP A 143 8.99 7.98 -15.32
C ASP A 143 10.29 7.17 -15.42
N THR A 144 11.39 7.83 -15.83
CA THR A 144 12.72 7.20 -15.89
C THR A 144 13.24 6.85 -14.49
N ARG A 145 14.06 5.79 -14.39
CA ARG A 145 14.64 5.35 -13.11
C ARG A 145 15.43 6.47 -12.44
N THR A 146 16.13 7.28 -13.24
CA THR A 146 16.90 8.45 -12.80
C THR A 146 16.02 9.52 -12.16
N LYS A 147 14.87 9.84 -12.77
CA LYS A 147 13.95 10.85 -12.26
C LYS A 147 13.26 10.38 -10.98
N ILE A 148 12.83 9.12 -10.96
CA ILE A 148 12.25 8.49 -9.77
C ILE A 148 13.24 8.51 -8.61
N LEU A 149 14.50 8.10 -8.86
CA LEU A 149 15.55 8.12 -7.84
C LEU A 149 15.77 9.53 -7.27
N ALA A 150 15.86 10.54 -8.14
CA ALA A 150 16.07 11.94 -7.72
C ALA A 150 14.88 12.51 -6.92
N MET A 151 13.65 12.10 -7.25
CA MET A 151 12.45 12.58 -6.56
C MET A 151 12.24 11.94 -5.19
N GLU A 152 12.64 10.68 -5.03
CA GLU A 152 12.32 9.90 -3.84
C GLU A 152 13.50 9.76 -2.85
N GLN A 153 14.74 9.98 -3.27
CA GLN A 153 15.94 9.81 -2.43
C GLN A 153 15.91 10.63 -1.12
N ASP A 154 15.26 11.79 -1.12
CA ASP A 154 15.20 12.70 0.05
C ASP A 154 13.85 12.63 0.80
N LYS A 155 12.86 11.94 0.22
CA LYS A 155 11.50 11.84 0.77
C LYS A 155 11.32 10.62 1.64
N VAL A 156 12.12 9.58 1.41
CA VAL A 156 12.07 8.32 2.13
C VAL A 156 13.47 8.02 2.68
N PRO A 157 13.61 7.63 3.96
CA PRO A 157 14.86 7.09 4.47
C PRO A 157 15.21 5.83 3.67
N PHE A 158 16.14 5.96 2.73
CA PHE A 158 16.54 4.87 1.86
C PHE A 158 18.00 4.49 2.13
N GLN A 159 18.23 3.18 2.25
CA GLN A 159 19.57 2.63 2.36
C GLN A 159 20.16 2.46 0.97
N TRP A 160 21.31 3.09 0.74
CA TRP A 160 22.04 2.95 -0.50
C TRP A 160 22.53 1.51 -0.67
N PRO A 161 22.32 0.88 -1.84
CA PRO A 161 22.83 -0.45 -2.14
C PRO A 161 24.35 -0.51 -2.03
N GLU A 162 24.87 -1.74 -1.89
CA GLU A 162 26.29 -2.00 -2.08
C GLU A 162 26.74 -1.62 -3.50
N LYS A 163 28.03 -1.32 -3.63
CA LYS A 163 28.68 -1.13 -4.94
C LYS A 163 28.52 -2.38 -5.80
N MET A 164 28.58 -2.21 -7.11
CA MET A 164 28.31 -3.30 -8.05
C MET A 164 29.28 -4.47 -7.83
N ARG A 165 28.76 -5.70 -7.87
CA ARG A 165 29.54 -6.94 -7.69
C ARG A 165 30.19 -7.48 -8.98
N ALA A 166 30.10 -6.75 -10.09
CA ALA A 166 30.75 -7.18 -11.33
C ALA A 166 32.29 -7.13 -11.20
N PRO A 167 33.03 -8.10 -11.76
CA PRO A 167 34.49 -8.03 -11.88
C PRO A 167 34.88 -6.72 -12.56
N ALA A 168 35.98 -6.09 -12.12
CA ALA A 168 36.40 -4.78 -12.63
C ALA A 168 36.55 -4.74 -14.17
N GLU A 169 36.90 -5.87 -14.80
CA GLU A 169 37.03 -6.02 -16.25
C GLU A 169 35.71 -5.87 -17.03
N ASN A 170 34.56 -6.10 -16.39
CA ASN A 170 33.25 -5.98 -17.03
C ASN A 170 32.55 -4.65 -16.70
N ARG A 171 33.25 -3.70 -16.06
CA ARG A 171 32.70 -2.39 -15.73
C ARG A 171 33.04 -1.40 -16.84
N SER A 172 32.03 -0.82 -17.46
CA SER A 172 32.24 0.39 -18.25
C SER A 172 32.64 1.52 -17.30
N VAL A 173 33.83 2.08 -17.50
CA VAL A 173 34.29 3.29 -16.79
C VAL A 173 33.54 4.53 -17.28
N GLU A 174 32.98 4.48 -18.49
CA GLU A 174 32.23 5.60 -19.08
C GLU A 174 30.81 5.72 -18.50
N LYS A 175 30.19 4.60 -18.11
CA LYS A 175 28.82 4.58 -17.57
C LYS A 175 28.80 4.62 -16.05
N TYR A 176 27.90 5.43 -15.49
CA TYR A 176 27.79 5.65 -14.05
C TYR A 176 26.35 5.46 -13.54
N CYS A 177 26.19 4.59 -12.54
CA CYS A 177 24.91 4.33 -11.90
C CYS A 177 24.78 5.19 -10.64
N ARG A 178 23.81 6.12 -10.63
CA ARG A 178 23.55 6.97 -9.45
C ARG A 178 23.02 6.17 -8.26
N TYR A 179 22.31 5.07 -8.52
CA TYR A 179 21.75 4.20 -7.49
C TYR A 179 22.83 3.45 -6.71
N HIS A 180 23.84 2.91 -7.39
CA HIS A 180 24.98 2.22 -6.76
C HIS A 180 26.16 3.15 -6.42
N ARG A 181 26.16 4.38 -6.94
CA ARG A 181 27.25 5.35 -6.85
C ARG A 181 28.60 4.75 -7.31
N ASP A 182 28.55 4.01 -8.41
CA ASP A 182 29.67 3.24 -8.94
C ASP A 182 29.60 3.16 -10.47
N HIS A 183 30.73 2.83 -11.10
CA HIS A 183 30.87 2.68 -12.55
C HIS A 183 30.54 1.26 -13.02
N GLY A 184 29.86 1.15 -14.16
CA GLY A 184 29.50 -0.14 -14.75
C GLY A 184 28.33 -0.06 -15.73
N HIS A 185 27.18 0.40 -15.26
CA HIS A 185 25.96 0.58 -16.07
C HIS A 185 25.30 1.92 -15.75
N ASP A 186 24.37 2.36 -16.60
CA ASP A 186 23.60 3.58 -16.36
C ASP A 186 22.39 3.31 -15.47
N THR A 187 21.93 4.31 -14.70
CA THR A 187 20.80 4.14 -13.77
C THR A 187 19.53 3.55 -14.42
N GLU A 188 19.34 3.73 -15.73
CA GLU A 188 18.24 3.12 -16.49
C GLU A 188 18.41 1.62 -16.75
N GLU A 189 19.63 1.09 -16.73
CA GLU A 189 19.97 -0.33 -16.94
C GLU A 189 20.03 -1.12 -15.62
N CYS A 190 19.85 -0.44 -14.48
CA CYS A 190 19.93 -1.02 -13.14
C CYS A 190 18.81 -2.05 -12.90
N ARG A 191 19.20 -3.23 -12.41
CA ARG A 191 18.32 -4.36 -12.11
C ARG A 191 18.42 -4.79 -10.66
#